data_AF-A0A7Y5UXN7-F1
#
_entry.id   AF-A0A7Y5UXN7-F1
#
_cell.length_a   1.000
_cell.length_b   1.000
_cell.length_c   1.000
_cell.angle_alpha   90.00
_cell.angle_beta   90.00
_cell.angle_gamma   90.00
#
_symmetry.space_group_name_H-M   'P 1'
#
loop_
_entity.id
_entity.type
_entity.pdbx_description
1 polymer ?
#
loop_
_entity_poly.entity_id
_entity_poly.type
_entity_poly.pdbx_seq_one_letter_code
_entity_poly.pdbx_strand_id
1 'polypeptide(L)'
;MPDRLTLIVDAGTTLDDLIAFVCSRAEPLRCGESLVWDFNNHPFDPERFEASGLPPGRYVVPFAMSEINLDLFALLPPKIAALTRLRFNPRAEVGGYSSQTSLLPAELGAERRARAVVEEAFAAAG
;
A
#
# COMPACT_ATOMS: atom_id res chain seq x y z
N MET A 1 10.73 12.83 -8.55
CA MET A 1 9.78 11.96 -7.83
C MET A 1 9.70 12.51 -6.42
N PRO A 2 8.50 12.67 -5.83
CA PRO A 2 8.40 13.06 -4.43
C PRO A 2 9.13 12.04 -3.55
N ASP A 3 9.79 12.51 -2.51
CA ASP A 3 10.46 11.63 -1.54
C ASP A 3 9.42 10.75 -0.85
N ARG A 4 9.58 9.41 -0.92
CA ARG A 4 8.70 8.46 -0.23
C ARG A 4 8.96 8.57 1.27
N LEU A 5 7.93 8.95 2.03
CA LEU A 5 8.07 9.11 3.47
C LEU A 5 8.11 7.76 4.20
N THR A 6 8.76 7.77 5.35
CA THR A 6 8.70 6.70 6.36
C THR A 6 7.77 7.17 7.48
N LEU A 7 6.79 6.36 7.84
CA LEU A 7 5.85 6.67 8.91
C LEU A 7 6.24 5.93 10.18
N ILE A 8 6.55 6.67 11.25
CA ILE A 8 6.73 6.12 12.59
C ILE A 8 5.45 6.39 13.35
N VAL A 9 4.72 5.33 13.73
CA VAL A 9 3.44 5.48 14.45
C VAL A 9 3.69 5.50 15.95
N ASP A 10 3.26 6.58 16.59
CA ASP A 10 3.30 6.79 18.04
C ASP A 10 2.02 7.51 18.54
N ALA A 11 1.97 7.87 19.83
CA ALA A 11 0.81 8.54 20.42
C ALA A 11 0.56 9.97 19.88
N GLY A 12 1.54 10.58 19.21
CA GLY A 12 1.45 11.91 18.60
C GLY A 12 1.08 11.87 17.12
N THR A 13 1.04 10.69 16.50
CA THR A 13 0.72 10.55 15.07
C THR A 13 -0.71 11.03 14.78
N THR A 14 -0.81 12.00 13.88
CA THR A 14 -2.08 12.61 13.49
C THR A 14 -2.64 12.01 12.21
N LEU A 15 -3.91 12.32 11.89
CA LEU A 15 -4.52 11.94 10.62
C LEU A 15 -3.77 12.57 9.42
N ASP A 16 -3.28 13.80 9.57
CA ASP A 16 -2.55 14.51 8.51
C ASP A 16 -1.22 13.83 8.21
N ASP A 17 -0.54 13.28 9.22
CA ASP A 17 0.69 12.49 9.04
C ASP A 17 0.43 11.22 8.21
N LEU A 18 -0.72 10.56 8.46
CA LEU A 18 -1.14 9.38 7.71
C LEU A 18 -1.46 9.74 6.25
N ILE A 19 -2.17 10.85 6.03
CA ILE A 19 -2.51 11.35 4.69
C ILE A 19 -1.22 11.70 3.94
N ALA A 20 -0.31 12.45 4.56
CA ALA A 20 0.97 12.83 3.98
C ALA A 20 1.80 11.59 3.58
N PHE A 21 1.84 10.57 4.45
CA PHE A 21 2.49 9.30 4.15
C PHE A 21 1.87 8.58 2.93
N VAL A 22 0.54 8.41 2.91
CA VAL A 22 -0.16 7.75 1.79
C VAL A 22 0.06 8.50 0.48
N CYS A 23 -0.08 9.83 0.49
CA CYS A 23 0.12 10.68 -0.69
C CYS A 23 1.56 10.63 -1.20
N SER A 24 2.57 10.55 -0.33
CA SER A 24 3.98 10.39 -0.73
C SER A 24 4.27 9.09 -1.48
N ARG A 25 3.34 8.12 -1.45
CA ARG A 25 3.45 6.78 -2.04
C ARG A 25 2.36 6.51 -3.07
N ALA A 26 1.69 7.55 -3.56
CA ALA A 26 0.62 7.45 -4.56
C ALA A 26 1.12 6.91 -5.92
N GLU A 27 2.38 7.19 -6.27
CA GLU A 27 3.01 6.67 -7.47
C GLU A 27 3.40 5.18 -7.31
N PRO A 28 2.95 4.30 -8.22
CA PRO A 28 3.35 2.90 -8.20
C PRO A 28 4.81 2.73 -8.62
N LEU A 29 5.44 1.70 -8.07
CA LEU A 29 6.71 1.17 -8.56
C LEU A 29 6.43 0.30 -9.80
N ARG A 30 7.26 0.45 -10.83
CA ARG A 30 7.22 -0.40 -12.03
C ARG A 30 8.25 -1.52 -11.90
N CYS A 31 7.79 -2.77 -11.96
CA CYS A 31 8.64 -3.96 -11.88
C CYS A 31 8.28 -4.90 -13.03
N GLY A 32 9.10 -4.90 -14.08
CA GLY A 32 8.74 -5.49 -15.37
C GLY A 32 7.42 -4.92 -15.90
N GLU A 33 6.46 -5.80 -16.14
CA GLU A 33 5.11 -5.47 -16.62
C GLU A 33 4.11 -5.16 -15.49
N SER A 34 4.54 -5.27 -14.22
CA SER A 34 3.69 -5.05 -13.05
C SER A 34 3.79 -3.62 -12.50
N LEU A 35 2.69 -3.18 -11.88
CA LEU A 35 2.63 -1.95 -11.09
C LEU A 35 2.36 -2.29 -9.62
N VAL A 36 3.19 -1.78 -8.72
CA VAL A 36 3.12 -2.08 -7.30
C VAL A 36 2.99 -0.80 -6.49
N TRP A 37 1.86 -0.64 -5.80
CA TRP A 37 1.67 0.39 -4.80
C TRP A 37 2.22 -0.08 -3.46
N ASP A 38 3.42 0.38 -3.12
CA ASP A 38 4.10 -0.03 -1.89
C ASP A 38 3.90 0.97 -0.74
N PHE A 39 3.04 0.59 0.20
CA PHE A 39 2.79 1.36 1.41
C PHE A 39 3.65 0.90 2.59
N ASN A 40 4.68 0.08 2.41
CA ASN A 40 5.50 -0.41 3.52
C ASN A 40 6.68 0.52 3.85
N ASN A 41 7.10 0.62 5.11
CA ASN A 41 8.30 1.39 5.47
C ASN A 41 9.59 0.78 4.92
N HIS A 42 9.64 -0.54 4.79
CA HIS A 42 10.80 -1.21 4.25
C HIS A 42 10.95 -0.94 2.75
N PRO A 43 12.19 -0.74 2.25
CA PRO A 43 12.43 -0.64 0.82
C PRO A 43 11.86 -1.85 0.07
N PHE A 44 11.17 -1.58 -1.04
CA PHE A 44 10.71 -2.61 -1.94
C PHE A 44 11.88 -3.30 -2.65
N ASP A 45 11.85 -4.63 -2.73
CA ASP A 45 12.88 -5.44 -3.37
C ASP A 45 12.38 -5.97 -4.72
N PRO A 46 12.73 -5.32 -5.85
CA PRO A 46 12.23 -5.71 -7.17
C PRO A 46 12.78 -7.06 -7.63
N GLU A 47 14.02 -7.41 -7.25
CA GLU A 47 14.63 -8.70 -7.63
C GLU A 47 13.89 -9.85 -6.96
N ARG A 48 13.56 -9.70 -5.67
CA ARG A 48 12.74 -10.69 -4.95
C ARG A 48 11.31 -10.72 -5.45
N PHE A 49 10.74 -9.60 -5.91
CA PHE A 49 9.42 -9.60 -6.54
C PHE A 49 9.42 -10.41 -7.84
N GLU A 50 10.38 -10.17 -8.73
CA GLU A 50 10.51 -10.89 -10.00
C GLU A 50 10.77 -12.39 -9.78
N ALA A 51 11.66 -12.73 -8.83
CA ALA A 51 11.94 -14.11 -8.46
C ALA A 51 10.74 -14.84 -7.81
N SER A 52 9.70 -14.10 -7.39
CA SER A 52 8.46 -14.70 -6.85
C SER A 52 7.55 -15.26 -7.93
N GLY A 53 7.78 -14.94 -9.21
CA GLY A 53 7.03 -15.50 -10.34
C GLY A 53 5.54 -15.12 -10.35
N LEU A 54 5.18 -14.00 -9.73
CA LEU A 54 3.82 -13.48 -9.78
C LEU A 54 3.47 -13.05 -11.21
N PRO A 55 2.24 -13.30 -11.69
CA PRO A 55 1.85 -12.89 -13.03
C PRO A 55 1.91 -11.36 -13.19
N PRO A 56 2.07 -10.82 -14.41
CA PRO A 56 1.93 -9.39 -14.66
C PRO A 56 0.60 -8.85 -14.13
N GLY A 57 0.63 -7.74 -13.40
CA GLY A 57 -0.58 -7.21 -12.79
C GLY A 57 -0.41 -5.94 -11.97
N ARG A 58 -1.46 -5.62 -11.21
CA ARG A 58 -1.51 -4.47 -10.31
C ARG A 58 -1.64 -4.97 -8.88
N TYR A 59 -0.73 -4.50 -8.04
CA TYR A 59 -0.56 -5.02 -6.69
C TYR A 59 -0.47 -3.90 -5.67
N VAL A 60 -0.79 -4.24 -4.42
CA VAL A 60 -0.58 -3.37 -3.28
C VAL A 60 0.18 -4.11 -2.19
N VAL A 61 1.25 -3.50 -1.67
CA VAL A 61 1.92 -3.96 -0.45
C VAL A 61 1.34 -3.13 0.71
N PRO A 62 0.61 -3.74 1.66
CA PRO A 62 0.08 -3.02 2.80
C PRO A 62 1.19 -2.44 3.67
N PHE A 63 0.90 -1.34 4.36
CA PHE A 63 1.67 -0.97 5.54
C PHE A 63 1.42 -2.02 6.63
N ALA A 64 2.40 -2.87 6.90
CA ALA A 64 2.28 -3.92 7.90
C ALA A 64 2.67 -3.38 9.27
N MET A 65 1.72 -2.79 9.98
CA MET A 65 1.75 -2.71 11.44
C MET A 65 0.70 -3.64 12.04
N SER A 66 0.87 -3.99 13.32
CA SER A 66 0.01 -4.95 14.01
C SER A 66 -1.49 -4.68 13.78
N GLU A 67 -2.31 -5.73 13.92
CA GLU A 67 -3.75 -5.76 13.62
C GLU A 67 -4.60 -4.64 14.28
N ILE A 68 -4.03 -3.81 15.15
CA ILE A 68 -4.77 -2.95 16.08
C ILE A 68 -4.91 -1.49 15.67
N ASN A 69 -4.11 -0.90 14.77
CA ASN A 69 -4.24 0.55 14.56
C ASN A 69 -4.26 0.97 13.10
N LEU A 70 -5.46 1.44 12.71
CA LEU A 70 -5.81 2.12 11.48
C LEU A 70 -5.45 1.31 10.24
N ASP A 71 -6.46 0.68 9.64
CA ASP A 71 -6.35 0.21 8.28
C ASP A 71 -6.05 1.45 7.41
N LEU A 72 -4.77 1.75 7.16
CA LEU A 72 -4.35 2.69 6.11
C LEU A 72 -5.05 2.33 4.81
N PHE A 73 -5.40 1.04 4.64
CA PHE A 73 -6.31 0.51 3.63
C PHE A 73 -7.68 1.19 3.55
N ALA A 74 -8.27 1.56 4.68
CA ALA A 74 -9.52 2.29 4.74
C ALA A 74 -9.38 3.68 4.08
N LEU A 75 -8.21 4.31 4.25
CA LEU A 75 -7.86 5.59 3.62
C LEU A 75 -7.52 5.46 2.13
N LEU A 76 -7.16 4.27 1.65
CA LEU A 76 -6.83 4.07 0.24
C LEU A 76 -8.07 4.28 -0.65
N PRO A 77 -7.90 4.80 -1.88
CA PRO A 77 -8.95 4.81 -2.88
C PRO A 77 -9.48 3.39 -3.12
N PRO A 78 -10.78 3.17 -3.37
CA PRO A 78 -11.37 1.84 -3.57
C PRO A 78 -10.65 1.03 -4.65
N LYS A 79 -10.24 1.71 -5.73
CA LYS A 79 -9.52 1.10 -6.84
C LYS A 79 -8.17 0.51 -6.42
N ILE A 80 -7.49 1.13 -5.46
CA ILE A 80 -6.22 0.64 -4.91
C ILE A 80 -6.48 -0.38 -3.80
N ALA A 81 -7.45 -0.11 -2.93
CA ALA A 81 -7.85 -1.02 -1.85
C ALA A 81 -8.37 -2.38 -2.36
N ALA A 82 -8.91 -2.43 -3.59
CA ALA A 82 -9.37 -3.65 -4.25
C ALA A 82 -8.26 -4.43 -4.99
N LEU A 83 -7.03 -3.90 -5.09
CA LEU A 83 -5.93 -4.60 -5.74
C LEU A 83 -5.51 -5.84 -4.96
N THR A 84 -4.87 -6.79 -5.66
CA THR A 84 -4.29 -7.96 -5.03
C THR A 84 -3.22 -7.54 -4.02
N ARG A 85 -3.42 -7.94 -2.76
CA ARG A 85 -2.49 -7.63 -1.67
C ARG A 85 -1.29 -8.56 -1.75
N LEU A 86 -0.10 -8.03 -1.51
CA LEU A 86 1.12 -8.80 -1.41
C LEU A 86 1.58 -8.89 0.03
N ARG A 87 2.04 -10.07 0.42
CA ARG A 87 2.78 -10.31 1.67
C ARG A 87 4.23 -10.63 1.34
N PHE A 88 5.15 -10.05 2.09
CA PHE A 88 6.57 -10.37 1.99
C PHE A 88 6.99 -11.36 3.10
N ASN A 89 7.67 -12.44 2.71
CA ASN A 89 8.30 -13.40 3.59
C ASN A 89 9.84 -13.27 3.45
N PRO A 90 10.52 -12.60 4.40
CA PRO A 90 11.96 -12.40 4.31
C PRO A 90 12.76 -13.70 4.35
N ARG A 91 12.19 -14.78 4.92
CA ARG A 91 12.83 -16.09 5.06
C ARG A 91 12.68 -16.99 3.84
N ALA A 92 11.97 -16.57 2.80
CA ALA A 92 11.86 -17.37 1.57
C ALA A 92 13.25 -17.48 0.91
N GLU A 93 13.62 -18.70 0.50
CA GLU A 93 14.91 -18.98 -0.17
C GLU A 93 14.98 -18.35 -1.57
N VAL A 94 13.84 -18.29 -2.26
CA VAL A 94 13.68 -17.66 -3.58
C VAL A 94 12.44 -16.78 -3.56
N GLY A 95 12.51 -15.63 -4.22
CA GLY A 95 11.42 -14.65 -4.23
C GLY A 95 11.12 -14.16 -2.82
N GLY A 96 9.84 -14.06 -2.47
CA GLY A 96 9.41 -13.67 -1.13
C GLY A 96 8.06 -12.97 -1.10
N TYR A 97 7.51 -12.62 -2.25
CA TYR A 97 6.19 -12.02 -2.38
C TYR A 97 5.15 -13.08 -2.73
N SER A 98 4.02 -13.06 -2.03
CA SER A 98 2.86 -13.89 -2.35
C SER A 98 1.57 -13.09 -2.30
N SER A 99 0.61 -13.44 -3.16
CA SER A 99 -0.72 -12.83 -3.15
C SER A 99 -1.52 -13.30 -1.93
N GLN A 100 -2.13 -12.35 -1.24
CA GLN A 100 -3.03 -12.62 -0.12
C GLN A 100 -4.46 -12.25 -0.51
N THR A 101 -5.39 -13.16 -0.25
CA THR A 101 -6.83 -12.89 -0.39
C THR A 101 -7.27 -12.00 0.77
N SER A 102 -7.87 -10.83 0.48
CA SER A 102 -8.40 -9.94 1.51
C SER A 102 -9.60 -10.60 2.22
N LEU A 103 -9.60 -10.60 3.55
CA LEU A 103 -10.68 -11.16 4.38
C LEU A 103 -11.59 -10.09 5.00
N LEU A 104 -11.35 -8.80 4.73
CA LEU A 104 -12.06 -7.70 5.39
C LEU A 104 -13.30 -7.25 4.60
N PRO A 105 -14.48 -7.13 5.26
CA PRO A 105 -15.66 -6.52 4.65
C PRO A 105 -15.51 -5.00 4.58
N ALA A 106 -15.91 -4.40 3.46
CA ALA A 106 -15.87 -2.95 3.28
C ALA A 106 -17.06 -2.25 3.96
N GLU A 107 -16.76 -1.24 4.79
CA GLU A 107 -17.46 0.06 4.96
C GLU A 107 -17.99 0.46 6.36
N LEU A 108 -17.41 1.53 6.92
CA LEU A 108 -18.04 2.42 7.92
C LEU A 108 -17.90 3.90 7.49
N GLY A 109 -18.98 4.70 7.55
CA GLY A 109 -19.12 6.01 6.88
C GLY A 109 -18.11 7.13 7.21
N ALA A 110 -17.22 7.00 8.21
CA ALA A 110 -16.10 7.92 8.41
C ALA A 110 -14.98 7.71 7.36
N GLU A 111 -14.82 6.47 6.92
CA GLU A 111 -13.87 6.02 5.89
C GLU A 111 -14.14 6.69 4.54
N ARG A 112 -15.42 6.83 4.15
CA ARG A 112 -15.82 7.47 2.88
C ARG A 112 -15.37 8.93 2.78
N ARG A 113 -15.36 9.68 3.89
CA ARG A 113 -15.00 11.11 3.88
C ARG A 113 -13.50 11.30 3.70
N ALA A 114 -12.69 10.49 4.37
CA ALA A 114 -11.24 10.51 4.19
C ALA A 114 -10.85 10.03 2.79
N ARG A 115 -11.55 9.04 2.24
CA ARG A 115 -11.34 8.49 0.90
C ARG A 115 -11.55 9.51 -0.21
N ALA A 116 -12.55 10.39 -0.11
CA ALA A 116 -12.79 11.43 -1.11
C ALA A 116 -11.61 12.40 -1.29
N VAL A 117 -10.94 12.76 -0.19
CA VAL A 117 -9.75 13.62 -0.20
C VAL A 117 -8.58 12.94 -0.94
N VAL A 118 -8.41 11.64 -0.74
CA VAL A 118 -7.34 10.86 -1.39
C VAL A 118 -7.64 10.66 -2.88
N GLU A 119 -8.90 10.46 -3.26
CA GLU A 119 -9.30 10.30 -4.67
C GLU A 119 -8.97 11.54 -5.51
N GLU A 120 -9.19 12.75 -4.99
CA GLU A 120 -8.84 14.00 -5.68
C GLU A 120 -7.32 14.12 -5.93
N ALA A 121 -6.51 13.75 -4.94
CA ALA A 121 -5.06 13.78 -5.07
C ALA A 121 -4.54 12.80 -6.14
N PHE A 122 -5.12 11.60 -6.23
CA PHE A 122 -4.72 10.61 -7.23
C PHE A 122 -5.18 10.96 -8.64
N ALA A 123 -6.34 11.60 -8.79
CA ALA A 123 -6.85 12.03 -10.09
C ALA A 123 -6.00 13.14 -10.73
N ALA A 124 -5.32 13.97 -9.92
CA ALA A 124 -4.45 15.03 -10.40
C ALA A 124 -3.05 14.53 -10.86
N ALA A 125 -2.70 13.28 -10.54
CA ALA A 125 -1.39 12.68 -10.80
C ALA A 125 -1.34 11.74 -12.02
N GLY A 126 -2.48 11.51 -12.69
CA GLY A 126 -2.60 10.69 -13.90
C GLY A 126 -2.92 11.52 -15.13
#